data_AF-T1II76-F1
#
_entry.id   AF-T1II76-F1
#
_cell.length_a   1.000
_cell.length_b   1.000
_cell.length_c   1.000
_cell.angle_alpha   90.00
_cell.angle_beta   90.00
_cell.angle_gamma   90.00
#
_symmetry.space_group_name_H-M   'P 1'
#
loop_
_entity.id
_entity.type
_entity.pdbx_description
1 polymer ?
#
loop_
_entity_poly.entity_id
_entity_poly.type
_entity_poly.pdbx_seq_one_letter_code
_entity_poly.pdbx_strand_id
1 'polypeptide(L)'
;MIDRKKNVTGPLQVKIHYDNQKRVFTRFNKYFYGPINKTPFAFGIAIPQPYGAFRVKSSTDINPNFKFDKNDKKWTIHPDWVYCECLYSENCQFKTREEELSEHIQSSKREEKMPRVKDPLPWDKKYPVNPKDDTRTKNEYYCDRELINNLIFDAIMTSAFGKTRSIPTDIQEQNNPLRLLLALIN
;
A
#
# COMPACT_ATOMS: atom_id res chain seq x y z
N MET A 1 -15.32 -10.10 23.68
CA MET A 1 -14.84 -10.99 22.59
C MET A 1 -14.88 -12.45 22.99
N ILE A 2 -14.40 -12.81 24.19
CA ILE A 2 -14.36 -14.19 24.69
C ILE A 2 -15.76 -14.85 24.71
N ASP A 3 -16.79 -14.10 25.14
CA ASP A 3 -18.18 -14.59 25.15
C ASP A 3 -18.83 -14.76 23.77
N ARG A 4 -18.06 -14.63 22.68
CA ARG A 4 -18.50 -14.83 21.29
C ARG A 4 -19.67 -13.94 20.84
N LYS A 5 -19.89 -12.81 21.51
CA LYS A 5 -20.91 -11.82 21.12
C LYS A 5 -20.38 -10.86 20.05
N LYS A 6 -21.20 -10.60 19.02
CA LYS A 6 -20.97 -9.52 18.05
C LYS A 6 -21.41 -8.20 18.67
N ASN A 7 -20.52 -7.22 18.74
CA ASN A 7 -20.86 -5.88 19.24
C ASN A 7 -19.86 -4.83 18.74
N VAL A 8 -20.16 -3.57 19.06
CA VAL A 8 -19.35 -2.39 18.76
C VAL A 8 -19.23 -1.56 20.03
N THR A 9 -18.02 -1.08 20.33
CA THR A 9 -17.81 -0.18 21.47
C THR A 9 -18.18 1.26 21.11
N GLY A 10 -18.42 2.08 22.13
CA GLY A 10 -18.27 3.53 21.99
C GLY A 10 -16.81 3.91 21.68
N PRO A 11 -16.52 5.19 21.37
CA PRO A 11 -15.15 5.68 21.24
C PRO A 11 -14.40 5.51 22.57
N LEU A 12 -13.33 4.73 22.55
CA LEU A 12 -12.46 4.53 23.71
C LEU A 12 -11.18 5.31 23.52
N GLN A 13 -10.81 6.09 24.54
CA GLN A 13 -9.52 6.78 24.56
C GLN A 13 -8.42 5.77 24.88
N VAL A 14 -7.45 5.62 23.97
CA VAL A 14 -6.34 4.67 24.11
C VAL A 14 -5.00 5.33 23.88
N LYS A 15 -3.97 4.82 24.56
CA LYS A 15 -2.57 5.22 24.36
C LYS A 15 -1.90 4.23 23.42
N ILE A 16 -1.23 4.74 22.40
CA ILE A 16 -0.55 3.91 21.39
C ILE A 16 0.91 4.31 21.34
N HIS A 17 1.77 3.30 21.25
CA HIS A 17 3.20 3.46 21.17
C HIS A 17 3.69 3.44 19.71
N TYR A 18 4.65 4.30 19.39
CA TYR A 18 5.37 4.32 18.10
C TYR A 18 6.87 4.35 18.35
N ASP A 19 7.65 4.07 17.30
CA ASP A 19 9.12 4.02 17.31
C ASP A 19 9.68 3.11 18.40
N ASN A 20 9.30 1.83 18.40
CA ASN A 20 9.77 0.87 19.40
C ASN A 20 9.57 1.39 20.85
N GLN A 21 8.37 1.89 21.14
CA GLN A 21 7.94 2.38 22.46
C GLN A 21 8.60 3.69 22.93
N LYS A 22 9.31 4.41 22.06
CA LYS A 22 9.91 5.71 22.42
C LYS A 22 8.92 6.85 22.51
N ARG A 23 7.80 6.78 21.77
CA ARG A 23 6.78 7.83 21.72
C ARG A 23 5.41 7.23 22.02
N VAL A 24 4.59 7.98 22.76
CA VAL A 24 3.21 7.62 23.07
C VAL A 24 2.32 8.78 22.70
N PHE A 25 1.20 8.49 22.04
CA PHE A 25 0.15 9.47 21.81
C PHE A 25 -1.21 8.85 22.14
N THR A 26 -2.17 9.71 22.41
CA THR A 26 -3.52 9.32 22.79
C THR A 26 -4.46 9.53 21.60
N ARG A 27 -5.28 8.54 21.27
CA ARG A 27 -6.33 8.67 20.26
C ARG A 27 -7.60 7.94 20.66
N PHE A 28 -8.70 8.27 20.00
CA PHE A 28 -9.94 7.53 20.15
C PHE A 28 -9.99 6.39 19.14
N ASN A 29 -10.29 5.18 19.60
CA ASN A 29 -10.56 4.02 18.75
C ASN A 29 -11.98 3.52 18.97
N LYS A 30 -12.64 3.13 17.89
CA LYS A 30 -13.89 2.39 17.91
C LYS A 30 -13.61 0.93 17.56
N TYR A 31 -14.01 0.02 18.43
CA TYR A 31 -13.74 -1.41 18.25
C TYR A 31 -14.99 -2.12 17.75
N PHE A 32 -14.84 -2.88 16.67
CA PHE A 32 -15.87 -3.74 16.12
C PHE A 32 -15.40 -5.18 16.28
N TYR A 33 -16.24 -6.05 16.81
CA TYR A 33 -15.83 -7.41 17.07
C TYR A 33 -16.96 -8.41 16.95
N GLY A 34 -16.60 -9.65 16.64
CA GLY A 34 -17.55 -10.74 16.51
C GLY A 34 -16.86 -12.11 16.39
N PRO A 35 -17.64 -13.19 16.55
CA PRO A 35 -17.11 -14.54 16.42
C PRO A 35 -16.81 -14.89 14.97
N ILE A 36 -15.84 -15.78 14.76
CA ILE A 36 -15.64 -16.46 13.48
C ILE A 36 -16.44 -17.76 13.51
N ASN A 37 -17.33 -17.94 12.52
CA ASN A 37 -18.21 -19.11 12.46
C ASN A 37 -17.41 -20.41 12.43
N LYS A 38 -17.89 -21.42 13.15
CA LYS A 38 -17.29 -22.77 13.23
C LYS A 38 -15.86 -22.83 13.75
N THR A 39 -15.40 -21.79 14.44
CA THR A 39 -14.10 -21.79 15.15
C THR A 39 -14.28 -21.27 16.58
N PRO A 40 -13.35 -21.52 17.51
CA PRO A 40 -13.33 -20.89 18.82
C PRO A 40 -12.83 -19.44 18.79
N PHE A 41 -12.39 -18.93 17.64
CA PHE A 41 -11.78 -17.62 17.52
C PHE A 41 -12.83 -16.51 17.33
N ALA A 42 -12.45 -15.29 17.74
CA ALA A 42 -13.18 -14.07 17.48
C ALA A 42 -12.27 -13.08 16.74
N PHE A 43 -12.85 -12.29 15.86
CA PHE A 43 -12.16 -11.24 15.12
C PHE A 43 -12.53 -9.87 15.69
N GLY A 44 -11.56 -8.98 15.72
CA GLY A 44 -11.70 -7.61 16.18
C GLY A 44 -10.95 -6.65 15.28
N ILE A 45 -11.58 -5.52 14.96
CA ILE A 45 -10.95 -4.42 14.23
C ILE A 45 -11.11 -3.12 15.02
N ALA A 46 -10.04 -2.34 15.08
CA ALA A 46 -10.01 -1.04 15.72
C ALA A 46 -9.91 0.05 14.65
N ILE A 47 -10.94 0.88 14.53
CA ILE A 47 -10.92 2.02 13.62
C ILE A 47 -10.62 3.28 14.45
N PRO A 48 -9.55 4.03 14.13
CA PRO A 48 -9.26 5.29 14.79
C PRO A 48 -10.38 6.31 14.54
N GLN A 49 -10.40 7.41 15.29
CA GLN A 49 -11.29 8.55 15.07
C GLN A 49 -10.46 9.85 15.16
N PRO A 50 -10.75 10.87 14.32
CA PRO A 50 -11.89 10.96 13.39
C PRO A 50 -11.65 10.33 12.00
N TYR A 51 -10.45 9.84 11.72
CA TYR A 51 -10.08 9.29 10.40
C TYR A 51 -10.30 7.77 10.31
N GLY A 52 -10.30 7.20 9.10
CA GLY A 52 -10.39 5.75 8.87
C GLY A 52 -11.80 5.20 8.62
N ALA A 53 -12.84 6.04 8.73
CA ALA A 53 -14.19 5.68 8.27
C ALA A 53 -14.31 5.66 6.74
N PHE A 54 -13.46 6.43 6.06
CA PHE A 54 -13.40 6.53 4.61
C PHE A 54 -12.01 6.17 4.12
N ARG A 55 -11.95 5.58 2.93
CA ARG A 55 -10.72 5.26 2.21
C ARG A 55 -10.76 5.94 0.85
N VAL A 56 -9.63 6.52 0.46
CA VAL A 56 -9.43 7.01 -0.91
C VAL A 56 -9.14 5.80 -1.81
N LYS A 57 -9.88 5.71 -2.91
CA LYS A 57 -9.65 4.74 -3.97
C LYS A 57 -9.34 5.49 -5.26
N SER A 58 -8.31 5.05 -5.97
CA SER A 58 -8.04 5.57 -7.31
C SER A 58 -9.20 5.21 -8.24
N SER A 59 -9.78 6.22 -8.90
CA SER A 59 -10.84 6.04 -9.91
C SER A 59 -10.30 5.67 -11.28
N THR A 60 -8.99 5.79 -11.50
CA THR A 60 -8.39 5.75 -12.83
C THR A 60 -7.51 4.53 -12.96
N ASP A 61 -7.72 3.80 -14.06
CA ASP A 61 -6.82 2.74 -14.47
C ASP A 61 -5.43 3.29 -14.78
N ILE A 62 -4.40 2.53 -14.41
CA ILE A 62 -2.98 2.85 -14.61
C ILE A 62 -2.79 3.61 -15.91
N ASN A 63 -2.29 4.85 -15.83
CA ASN A 63 -1.82 5.52 -17.04
C ASN A 63 -0.69 4.66 -17.62
N PRO A 64 -0.83 4.09 -18.84
CA PRO A 64 0.17 3.19 -19.42
C PRO A 64 1.52 3.88 -19.62
N ASN A 65 1.60 5.20 -19.49
CA ASN A 65 2.83 5.97 -19.59
C ASN A 65 3.55 6.21 -18.25
N PHE A 66 2.93 5.86 -17.11
CA PHE A 66 3.61 5.97 -15.83
C PHE A 66 4.83 5.02 -15.80
N LYS A 67 5.96 5.54 -15.32
CA LYS A 67 7.22 4.79 -15.19
C LYS A 67 7.86 5.19 -13.87
N PHE A 68 8.13 4.19 -13.05
CA PHE A 68 9.08 4.34 -11.96
C PHE A 68 10.48 4.24 -12.57
N ASP A 69 11.31 5.26 -12.33
CA ASP A 69 12.71 5.23 -12.73
C ASP A 69 13.49 4.40 -11.69
N LYS A 70 14.04 3.27 -12.13
CA LYS A 70 14.87 2.38 -11.32
C LYS A 70 16.12 3.09 -10.78
N ASN A 71 16.61 4.12 -11.48
CA ASN A 71 17.81 4.85 -11.11
C ASN A 71 17.51 6.02 -10.16
N ASP A 72 16.25 6.42 -10.02
CA ASP A 72 15.88 7.50 -9.10
C ASP A 72 15.74 6.95 -7.68
N LYS A 73 16.63 7.41 -6.79
CA LYS A 73 16.63 7.03 -5.36
C LYS A 73 15.75 7.95 -4.51
N LYS A 74 15.02 8.88 -5.12
CA LYS A 74 14.21 9.90 -4.40
C LYS A 74 12.78 9.44 -4.09
N TRP A 75 12.44 8.19 -4.40
CA TRP A 75 11.16 7.60 -4.05
C TRP A 75 11.39 6.24 -3.38
N THR A 76 10.45 5.86 -2.51
CA THR A 76 10.44 4.57 -1.83
C THR A 76 9.01 4.06 -1.78
N ILE A 77 8.84 2.76 -1.58
CA ILE A 77 7.53 2.15 -1.35
C ILE A 77 7.46 1.49 0.02
N HIS A 78 6.25 1.15 0.46
CA HIS A 78 6.07 0.47 1.73
C HIS A 78 6.79 -0.89 1.70
N PRO A 79 7.72 -1.17 2.64
CA PRO A 79 8.55 -2.37 2.59
C PRO A 79 7.74 -3.66 2.68
N ASP A 80 6.66 -3.65 3.48
CA ASP A 80 5.89 -4.86 3.76
C ASP A 80 4.77 -5.13 2.73
N TRP A 81 4.49 -4.21 1.80
CA TRP A 81 3.37 -4.40 0.86
C TRP A 81 3.79 -5.26 -0.33
N VAL A 82 2.94 -6.22 -0.71
CA VAL A 82 3.13 -7.10 -1.87
C VAL A 82 2.27 -6.59 -3.02
N TYR A 83 2.87 -5.86 -3.96
CA TYR A 83 2.16 -5.36 -5.13
C TYR A 83 1.96 -6.44 -6.19
N CYS A 84 3.00 -7.23 -6.41
CA CYS A 84 3.04 -8.35 -7.33
C CYS A 84 3.81 -9.50 -6.68
N GLU A 85 3.39 -10.72 -6.95
CA GLU A 85 4.05 -11.95 -6.52
C GLU A 85 4.36 -12.82 -7.75
N CYS A 86 5.54 -13.41 -7.75
CA CYS A 86 6.00 -14.28 -8.81
C CYS A 86 5.75 -15.75 -8.46
N LEU A 87 5.14 -16.51 -9.37
CA LEU A 87 4.80 -17.92 -9.11
C LEU A 87 5.99 -18.88 -9.19
N TYR A 88 7.10 -18.48 -9.84
CA TYR A 88 8.28 -19.32 -10.05
C TYR A 88 9.53 -18.63 -9.47
N SER A 89 9.97 -19.11 -8.31
CA SER A 89 11.00 -18.48 -7.46
C SER A 89 12.39 -18.38 -8.08
N GLU A 90 12.72 -19.14 -9.12
CA GLU A 90 14.09 -19.23 -9.66
C GLU A 90 14.53 -17.97 -10.41
N ASN A 91 13.57 -17.18 -10.95
CA ASN A 91 13.85 -15.95 -11.72
C ASN A 91 13.43 -14.67 -10.98
N CYS A 92 13.00 -14.77 -9.73
CA CYS A 92 12.31 -13.69 -9.01
C CYS A 92 13.06 -13.28 -7.73
N GLN A 93 14.38 -13.26 -7.81
CA GLN A 93 15.24 -12.77 -6.74
C GLN A 93 15.49 -11.27 -6.93
N PHE A 94 14.66 -10.45 -6.29
CA PHE A 94 14.85 -9.01 -6.24
C PHE A 94 15.53 -8.61 -4.94
N LYS A 95 16.44 -7.63 -5.00
CA LYS A 95 17.13 -7.14 -3.80
C LYS A 95 16.27 -6.18 -2.99
N THR A 96 15.37 -5.47 -3.66
CA THR A 96 14.49 -4.45 -3.08
C THR A 96 13.09 -4.54 -3.67
N ARG A 97 12.10 -3.99 -2.95
CA ARG A 97 10.69 -3.98 -3.39
C ARG A 97 10.49 -3.03 -4.57
N GLU A 98 11.26 -1.94 -4.59
CA GLU A 98 11.26 -0.96 -5.67
C GLU A 98 11.74 -1.56 -7.00
N GLU A 99 12.76 -2.42 -6.95
CA GLU A 99 13.30 -3.12 -8.12
C GLU A 99 12.29 -4.10 -8.70
N GLU A 100 11.68 -4.92 -7.84
CA GLU A 100 10.60 -5.86 -8.17
C GLU A 100 9.43 -5.16 -8.87
N LEU A 101 8.93 -4.08 -8.27
CA LEU A 101 7.80 -3.32 -8.81
C LEU A 101 8.15 -2.66 -10.15
N SER A 102 9.34 -2.06 -10.25
CA SER A 102 9.75 -1.35 -11.46
C SER A 102 9.93 -2.28 -12.66
N GLU A 103 10.45 -3.48 -12.43
CA GLU A 103 10.53 -4.52 -13.47
C GLU A 103 9.15 -4.95 -13.93
N HIS A 104 8.24 -5.16 -12.99
CA HIS A 104 6.89 -5.60 -13.28
C HIS A 104 6.07 -4.58 -14.08
N ILE A 105 6.11 -3.30 -13.69
CA ILE A 105 5.38 -2.24 -14.42
C ILE A 105 5.95 -2.07 -15.84
N GLN A 106 7.24 -2.30 -16.05
CA GLN A 106 7.87 -2.22 -17.37
C GLN A 106 7.55 -3.43 -18.25
N SER A 107 7.45 -4.64 -17.69
CA SER A 107 7.10 -5.86 -18.43
C SER A 107 5.63 -5.88 -18.85
N SER A 108 4.73 -5.30 -18.06
CA SER A 108 3.29 -5.18 -18.36
C SER A 108 2.96 -4.42 -19.66
N LYS A 109 3.90 -3.66 -20.22
CA LYS A 109 3.73 -2.94 -21.50
C LYS A 109 4.01 -3.81 -22.73
N ARG A 110 4.72 -4.93 -22.59
CA ARG A 110 5.12 -5.80 -23.71
C ARG A 110 4.01 -6.75 -24.13
N GLU A 111 3.10 -7.05 -23.23
CA GLU A 111 1.90 -7.83 -23.50
C GLU A 111 0.73 -6.85 -23.47
N GLU A 112 0.00 -6.65 -24.57
CA GLU A 112 -1.25 -5.85 -24.64
C GLU A 112 -2.38 -6.37 -23.70
N LYS A 113 -2.04 -7.26 -22.79
CA LYS A 113 -2.87 -7.82 -21.75
C LYS A 113 -2.03 -7.74 -20.50
N MET A 114 -2.35 -6.85 -19.57
CA MET A 114 -1.91 -7.05 -18.19
C MET A 114 -2.15 -8.52 -17.84
N PRO A 115 -1.19 -9.22 -17.22
CA PRO A 115 -1.40 -10.60 -16.79
C PRO A 115 -2.73 -10.61 -16.05
N ARG A 116 -3.66 -11.46 -16.52
CA ARG A 116 -5.05 -11.45 -16.06
C ARG A 116 -5.01 -11.36 -14.55
N VAL A 117 -5.46 -10.22 -14.03
CA VAL A 117 -5.67 -9.99 -12.61
C VAL A 117 -6.77 -10.98 -12.24
N LYS A 118 -6.38 -12.23 -11.94
CA LYS A 118 -7.27 -13.14 -11.26
C LYS A 118 -7.51 -12.49 -9.89
N ASP A 119 -8.65 -12.72 -9.26
CA ASP A 119 -8.91 -12.14 -7.94
C ASP A 119 -7.86 -12.59 -6.91
N PRO A 120 -7.70 -11.88 -5.76
CA PRO A 120 -6.68 -12.15 -4.75
C PRO A 120 -6.55 -13.65 -4.52
N LEU A 121 -5.30 -14.15 -4.45
CA LEU A 121 -4.98 -15.55 -4.17
C LEU A 121 -6.05 -16.15 -3.24
N PRO A 122 -6.89 -17.08 -3.74
CA PRO A 122 -7.82 -17.74 -2.88
C PRO A 122 -6.99 -18.52 -1.87
N TRP A 123 -7.05 -18.13 -0.60
CA TRP A 123 -6.66 -19.02 0.48
C TRP A 123 -7.54 -20.30 0.49
N ASP A 124 -8.53 -20.36 -0.40
CA ASP A 124 -9.32 -21.52 -0.77
C ASP A 124 -8.64 -22.38 -1.86
N LYS A 125 -7.97 -23.42 -1.37
CA LYS A 125 -8.04 -24.81 -1.84
C LYS A 125 -8.58 -25.07 -3.26
N LYS A 126 -7.76 -25.77 -4.05
CA LYS A 126 -8.04 -26.47 -5.32
C LYS A 126 -8.07 -25.60 -6.58
N TYR A 127 -6.90 -25.22 -7.07
CA TYR A 127 -6.67 -25.29 -8.52
C TYR A 127 -5.95 -26.61 -8.82
N PRO A 128 -6.56 -27.55 -9.56
CA PRO A 128 -5.81 -28.68 -10.08
C PRO A 128 -4.80 -28.11 -11.08
N VAL A 129 -3.53 -28.11 -10.72
CA VAL A 129 -2.45 -27.93 -11.68
C VAL A 129 -2.51 -29.16 -12.59
N ASN A 130 -3.13 -29.01 -13.76
CA ASN A 130 -3.14 -30.06 -14.77
C ASN A 130 -1.73 -30.07 -15.39
N PRO A 131 -0.90 -31.11 -15.17
CA PRO A 131 0.53 -31.07 -15.54
C PRO A 131 0.80 -31.12 -17.04
N LYS A 132 -0.25 -31.13 -17.87
CA LYS A 132 -0.17 -31.42 -19.32
C LYS A 132 -0.44 -30.21 -20.21
N ASP A 133 -0.60 -29.01 -19.64
CA ASP A 133 -0.73 -27.75 -20.38
C ASP A 133 0.52 -26.88 -20.15
N ASP A 134 1.68 -27.45 -20.47
CA ASP A 134 3.01 -26.85 -20.35
C ASP A 134 3.31 -25.93 -21.54
N THR A 135 2.47 -24.90 -21.68
CA THR A 135 2.75 -23.76 -22.58
C THR A 135 2.68 -22.42 -21.85
N ARG A 136 2.59 -22.44 -20.51
CA ARG A 136 2.64 -21.24 -19.69
C ARG A 136 4.09 -20.84 -19.49
N THR A 137 4.46 -19.77 -20.16
CA THR A 137 5.77 -19.11 -20.09
C THR A 137 6.19 -18.90 -18.64
N LYS A 138 7.46 -19.24 -18.35
CA LYS A 138 8.20 -19.21 -17.07
C LYS A 138 8.12 -17.95 -16.18
N ASN A 139 7.29 -16.96 -16.53
CA ASN A 139 7.23 -15.64 -15.91
C ASN A 139 5.77 -15.22 -15.58
N GLU A 140 4.94 -16.12 -15.04
CA GLU A 140 3.59 -15.74 -14.58
C GLU A 140 3.66 -14.97 -13.25
N TYR A 141 3.23 -13.71 -13.28
CA TYR A 141 3.11 -12.83 -12.11
C TYR A 141 1.64 -12.61 -11.75
N TYR A 142 1.40 -12.43 -10.45
CA TYR A 142 0.09 -12.13 -9.90
C TYR A 142 0.14 -10.79 -9.15
N CYS A 143 -0.71 -9.83 -9.52
CA CYS A 143 -0.66 -8.48 -8.96
C CYS A 143 -2.00 -7.98 -8.44
N ASP A 144 -1.95 -7.24 -7.34
CA ASP A 144 -3.10 -6.50 -6.83
C ASP A 144 -3.25 -5.18 -7.60
N ARG A 145 -4.22 -5.15 -8.51
CA ARG A 145 -4.52 -3.97 -9.34
C ARG A 145 -4.96 -2.77 -8.51
N GLU A 146 -5.78 -2.96 -7.46
CA GLU A 146 -6.24 -1.85 -6.62
C GLU A 146 -5.05 -1.25 -5.87
N LEU A 147 -4.13 -2.09 -5.38
CA LEU A 147 -2.94 -1.65 -4.67
C LEU A 147 -1.99 -0.86 -5.58
N ILE A 148 -1.71 -1.35 -6.78
CA ILE A 148 -0.87 -0.65 -7.78
C ILE A 148 -1.52 0.67 -8.21
N ASN A 149 -2.82 0.68 -8.50
CA ASN A 149 -3.53 1.90 -8.88
C ASN A 149 -3.46 2.97 -7.79
N ASN A 150 -3.62 2.58 -6.53
CA ASN A 150 -3.52 3.50 -5.39
C ASN A 150 -2.10 4.03 -5.22
N LEU A 151 -1.07 3.20 -5.44
CA LEU A 151 0.33 3.65 -5.40
C LEU A 151 0.63 4.66 -6.50
N ILE A 152 0.20 4.41 -7.73
CA ILE A 152 0.42 5.33 -8.85
C ILE A 152 -0.31 6.65 -8.60
N PHE A 153 -1.54 6.59 -8.10
CA PHE A 153 -2.29 7.77 -7.71
C PHE A 153 -1.55 8.58 -6.63
N ASP A 154 -1.06 7.93 -5.58
CA ASP A 154 -0.27 8.56 -4.53
C ASP A 154 1.03 9.20 -5.07
N ALA A 155 1.73 8.52 -5.97
CA ALA A 155 2.94 9.03 -6.62
C ALA A 155 2.66 10.27 -7.48
N ILE A 156 1.55 10.26 -8.25
CA ILE A 156 1.12 11.43 -9.05
C ILE A 156 0.82 12.61 -8.13
N MET A 157 0.06 12.40 -7.06
CA MET A 157 -0.27 13.46 -6.10
C MET A 157 0.97 13.99 -5.38
N THR A 158 1.88 13.10 -5.00
CA THR A 158 3.12 13.48 -4.29
C THR A 158 4.14 14.15 -5.21
N SER A 159 4.11 13.86 -6.52
CA SER A 159 5.00 14.49 -7.51
C SER A 159 4.86 16.02 -7.55
N ALA A 160 3.71 16.56 -7.14
CA ALA A 160 3.49 17.99 -7.01
C ALA A 160 4.41 18.65 -5.96
N PHE A 161 4.78 17.92 -4.90
CA PHE A 161 5.69 18.42 -3.85
C PHE A 161 7.18 18.25 -4.21
N GLY A 162 7.50 17.31 -5.11
CA GLY A 162 8.87 17.08 -5.59
C GLY A 162 9.35 18.11 -6.61
N LYS A 163 8.42 18.81 -7.28
CA LYS A 163 8.76 19.98 -8.09
C LYS A 163 8.99 21.13 -7.13
N THR A 164 10.24 21.59 -7.02
CA THR A 164 10.61 22.79 -6.27
C THR A 164 9.63 23.91 -6.61
N ARG A 165 8.70 24.23 -5.69
CA ARG A 165 8.38 25.64 -5.50
C ARG A 165 9.72 26.25 -5.14
N SER A 166 10.34 26.98 -6.06
CA SER A 166 11.45 27.83 -5.70
C SER A 166 10.92 28.75 -4.62
N ILE A 167 11.19 28.39 -3.36
CA ILE A 167 11.02 29.31 -2.24
C ILE A 167 11.82 30.53 -2.69
N PRO A 168 11.20 31.71 -2.83
CA PRO A 168 11.94 32.91 -3.18
C PRO A 168 13.14 32.98 -2.23
N THR A 169 14.33 33.10 -2.81
CA THR A 169 15.62 33.07 -2.09
C THR A 169 15.71 34.11 -0.97
N ASP A 170 14.77 35.05 -0.94
CA ASP A 170 14.57 36.06 0.11
C ASP A 170 14.14 35.49 1.48
N ILE A 171 13.75 34.20 1.57
CA ILE A 171 13.40 33.56 2.87
C ILE A 171 14.62 32.88 3.53
N GLN A 172 15.71 32.63 2.79
CA GLN A 172 16.90 31.95 3.35
C GLN A 172 17.75 32.82 4.28
N GLU A 173 17.60 34.15 4.28
CA GLU A 173 18.46 35.03 5.08
C GLU A 173 18.01 35.23 6.54
N GLN A 174 16.84 34.72 6.95
CA GLN A 174 16.42 34.82 8.34
C GLN A 174 16.14 33.44 8.95
N ASN A 175 17.06 33.03 9.84
CA ASN A 175 17.13 31.78 10.61
C ASN A 175 15.92 31.50 11.55
N ASN A 176 14.68 31.75 11.13
CA ASN A 176 13.51 31.46 11.94
C ASN A 176 12.66 30.31 11.36
N PRO A 177 12.73 29.10 11.95
CA PRO A 177 12.03 27.92 11.46
C PRO A 177 10.49 28.05 11.51
N LEU A 178 9.93 28.95 12.32
CA LEU A 178 8.49 29.25 12.33
C LEU A 178 8.02 29.90 11.02
N ARG A 179 8.89 30.67 10.35
CA ARG A 179 8.55 31.36 9.11
C ARG A 179 8.45 30.39 7.93
N LEU A 180 9.29 29.36 7.92
CA LEU A 180 9.22 28.25 6.96
C LEU A 180 7.92 27.45 7.11
N LEU A 181 7.49 27.19 8.35
CA LEU A 181 6.22 26.53 8.64
C LEU A 181 5.02 27.35 8.16
N LEU A 182 5.01 28.67 8.40
CA LEU A 182 3.94 29.55 7.94
C LEU A 182 3.86 29.66 6.41
N ALA A 183 5.00 29.60 5.71
CA ALA A 183 5.04 29.64 4.24
C ALA A 183 4.52 28.36 3.58
N LEU A 184 4.50 27.23 4.30
CA LEU A 184 3.97 25.95 3.80
C LEU A 184 2.47 25.78 4.04
N ILE A 185 1.87 26.63 4.89
CA ILE A 185 0.46 26.55 5.28
C ILE A 185 -0.45 27.40 4.37
N ASN A 186 0.12 28.28 3.52
CA ASN A 186 -0.60 29.08 2.52
C ASN A 186 -0.54 28.50 1.09
#